data_AF-A0A8E0VQM9-F1
#
_entry.id   AF-A0A8E0VQM9-F1
#
_cell.length_a   1.000
_cell.length_b   1.000
_cell.length_c   1.000
_cell.angle_alpha   90.00
_cell.angle_beta   90.00
_cell.angle_gamma   90.00
#
_symmetry.space_group_name_H-M   'P 1'
#
loop_
_entity.id
_entity.type
_entity.pdbx_description
1 polymer ?
#
loop_
_entity_poly.entity_id
_entity_poly.type
_entity_poly.pdbx_seq_one_letter_code
_entity_poly.pdbx_strand_id
1 'polypeptide(L)'
;MVHVFSSFQELLPKTKLKTYLEIPDHPVENFACEMICLEDLENFVDSIWRVIERCQTLRIAHNLFLARSRKTGLLRAIVWPRRSVYTTKSLSPTNENGYNVAVAELAGMFVVANDDIAERLVRNRNVFGALEREKLPAEVVDRLIVELHGNTTM
;
A
#
# COMPACT_ATOMS: atom_id res chain seq x y z
N MET A 1 7.42 -7.54 -19.49
CA MET A 1 7.08 -6.60 -18.39
C MET A 1 5.79 -7.08 -17.75
N VAL A 2 5.83 -7.57 -16.51
CA VAL A 2 4.62 -8.05 -15.81
C VAL A 2 3.95 -6.85 -15.16
N HIS A 3 2.84 -6.38 -15.73
CA HIS A 3 1.99 -5.39 -15.08
C HIS A 3 1.09 -6.11 -14.08
N VAL A 4 1.52 -6.16 -12.81
CA VAL A 4 0.73 -6.77 -11.73
C VAL A 4 -0.24 -5.73 -11.16
N PHE A 5 0.29 -4.56 -10.77
CA PHE A 5 -0.45 -3.33 -10.45
C PHE A 5 0.47 -2.16 -10.73
N SER A 6 -0.08 -0.98 -11.02
CA SER A 6 0.72 0.20 -11.35
C SER A 6 0.33 1.34 -10.43
N SER A 7 1.31 2.00 -9.82
CA SER A 7 1.10 3.31 -9.19
C SER A 7 0.64 4.38 -10.19
N PHE A 8 0.63 4.08 -11.49
CA PHE A 8 0.04 4.89 -12.55
C PHE A 8 -1.41 4.55 -12.89
N GLN A 9 -2.01 3.57 -12.21
CA GLN A 9 -3.41 3.19 -12.38
C GLN A 9 -4.34 4.25 -11.79
N GLU A 10 -5.54 4.37 -12.36
CA GLU A 10 -6.60 5.22 -11.84
C GLU A 10 -6.99 4.78 -10.42
N LEU A 11 -7.14 5.76 -9.54
CA LEU A 11 -7.57 5.55 -8.17
C LEU A 11 -9.09 5.61 -8.09
N LEU A 12 -9.71 4.72 -7.32
CA LEU A 12 -11.16 4.71 -7.12
C LEU A 12 -11.52 5.07 -5.68
N PRO A 13 -12.71 5.61 -5.41
CA PRO A 13 -13.16 5.85 -4.03
C PRO A 13 -13.13 4.57 -3.21
N LYS A 14 -12.51 4.64 -2.02
CA LYS A 14 -12.40 3.50 -1.14
C LYS A 14 -13.76 3.12 -0.57
N THR A 15 -14.18 1.88 -0.79
CA THR A 15 -15.56 1.42 -0.53
C THR A 15 -16.02 1.70 0.90
N LYS A 16 -15.19 1.34 1.87
CA LYS A 16 -15.51 1.47 3.30
C LYS A 16 -15.19 2.86 3.86
N LEU A 17 -14.44 3.73 3.16
CA LEU A 17 -13.98 5.01 3.70
C LEU A 17 -13.82 6.03 2.54
N LYS A 18 -14.94 6.61 2.11
CA LYS A 18 -15.04 7.43 0.88
C LYS A 18 -14.19 8.71 0.86
N THR A 19 -13.68 9.13 2.02
CA THR A 19 -12.73 10.25 2.12
C THR A 19 -11.34 9.90 1.56
N TYR A 20 -11.06 8.61 1.34
CA TYR A 20 -9.84 8.14 0.71
C TYR A 20 -10.16 7.45 -0.62
N LEU A 21 -9.14 7.38 -1.46
CA LEU A 21 -9.12 6.57 -2.66
C LEU A 21 -8.35 5.26 -2.41
N GLU A 22 -8.39 4.34 -3.36
CA GLU A 22 -7.62 3.10 -3.36
C GLU A 22 -7.17 2.68 -4.77
N ILE A 23 -6.09 1.92 -4.84
CA ILE A 23 -5.69 1.19 -6.04
C ILE A 23 -6.67 0.00 -6.18
N PRO A 24 -7.48 -0.06 -7.25
CA PRO A 24 -8.41 -1.16 -7.44
C PRO A 24 -7.68 -2.49 -7.61
N ASP A 25 -8.29 -3.55 -7.08
CA ASP A 25 -7.81 -4.94 -7.13
C ASP A 25 -6.43 -5.20 -6.49
N HIS A 26 -5.81 -4.19 -5.85
CA HIS A 26 -4.53 -4.35 -5.20
C HIS A 26 -4.64 -5.32 -4.01
N PRO A 27 -3.76 -6.33 -3.90
CA PRO A 27 -3.88 -7.36 -2.87
C PRO A 27 -3.63 -6.81 -1.46
N VAL A 28 -2.85 -5.75 -1.30
CA VAL A 28 -2.60 -5.16 0.03
C VAL A 28 -3.49 -3.95 0.26
N GLU A 29 -4.03 -3.86 1.46
CA GLU A 29 -4.80 -2.71 1.95
C GLU A 29 -4.03 -1.41 1.71
N ASN A 30 -4.71 -0.41 1.15
CA ASN A 30 -4.09 0.85 0.79
C ASN A 30 -5.05 2.03 0.97
N PHE A 31 -4.47 3.17 1.30
CA PHE A 31 -5.15 4.45 1.47
C PHE A 31 -4.45 5.45 0.55
N ALA A 32 -5.18 5.96 -0.44
CA ALA A 32 -4.63 6.88 -1.42
C ALA A 32 -5.32 8.24 -1.37
N CYS A 33 -4.55 9.28 -1.66
CA CYS A 33 -5.00 10.66 -1.79
C CYS A 33 -4.37 11.25 -3.06
N GLU A 34 -5.08 12.12 -3.75
CA GLU A 34 -4.58 12.81 -4.94
C GLU A 34 -4.84 14.30 -4.80
N MET A 35 -3.77 15.10 -4.93
CA MET A 35 -3.86 16.55 -4.87
C MET A 35 -4.43 17.06 -6.20
N ILE A 36 -5.54 17.79 -6.11
CA ILE A 36 -6.29 18.27 -7.29
C ILE A 36 -5.85 19.70 -7.68
N CYS A 37 -5.50 20.52 -6.69
CA CYS A 37 -4.95 21.88 -6.87
C CYS A 37 -3.96 22.20 -5.73
N LEU A 38 -3.22 23.30 -5.84
CA LEU A 38 -2.17 23.65 -4.86
C LEU A 38 -2.77 24.15 -3.53
N GLU A 39 -3.96 24.74 -3.59
CA GLU A 39 -4.72 25.21 -2.42
C GLU A 39 -5.16 24.06 -1.51
N ASP A 40 -5.15 22.82 -2.02
CA ASP A 40 -5.54 21.60 -1.29
C ASP A 40 -4.38 20.93 -0.55
N LEU A 41 -3.20 21.58 -0.51
CA LEU A 41 -1.98 20.99 0.06
C LEU A 41 -2.15 20.60 1.54
N GLU A 42 -2.78 21.45 2.35
CA GLU A 42 -3.03 21.15 3.77
C GLU A 42 -3.90 19.91 3.91
N ASN A 43 -5.06 19.87 3.27
CA ASN A 43 -5.96 18.72 3.31
C ASN A 43 -5.29 17.43 2.80
N PHE A 44 -4.45 17.53 1.76
CA PHE A 44 -3.69 16.41 1.23
C PHE A 44 -2.70 15.86 2.26
N VAL A 45 -1.93 16.73 2.90
CA VAL A 45 -0.98 16.35 3.96
C VAL A 45 -1.70 15.79 5.17
N ASP A 46 -2.79 16.44 5.61
CA ASP A 46 -3.59 16.01 6.75
C ASP A 46 -4.23 14.64 6.52
N SER A 47 -4.73 14.38 5.31
CA SER A 47 -5.27 13.06 4.95
C SER A 47 -4.20 11.97 5.05
N ILE A 48 -2.99 12.22 4.56
CA ILE A 48 -1.87 11.26 4.70
C ILE A 48 -1.53 11.06 6.18
N TRP A 49 -1.41 12.17 6.93
CA TRP A 49 -0.98 12.15 8.31
C TRP A 49 -1.98 11.42 9.21
N ARG A 50 -3.29 11.56 8.98
CA ARG A 50 -4.33 10.82 9.70
C ARG A 50 -4.15 9.31 9.60
N VAL A 51 -3.84 8.79 8.40
CA VAL A 51 -3.58 7.33 8.23
C VAL A 51 -2.32 6.92 8.99
N ILE A 52 -1.24 7.71 8.88
CA ILE A 52 0.03 7.45 9.55
C ILE A 52 -0.16 7.44 11.08
N GLU A 53 -0.82 8.44 11.63
CA GLU A 53 -1.07 8.57 13.08
C GLU A 53 -1.91 7.41 13.61
N ARG A 54 -2.97 7.01 12.90
CA ARG A 54 -3.79 5.86 13.31
C ARG A 54 -3.01 4.55 13.21
N CYS A 55 -2.19 4.37 12.17
CA CYS A 55 -1.27 3.25 12.09
C CYS A 55 -0.32 3.21 13.30
N GLN A 56 0.30 4.34 13.64
CA GLN A 56 1.22 4.45 14.80
C GLN A 56 0.51 4.14 16.12
N THR A 57 -0.69 4.69 16.34
CA THR A 57 -1.52 4.45 17.53
C THR A 57 -1.84 2.96 17.70
N LEU A 58 -2.16 2.29 16.60
CA LEU A 58 -2.44 0.86 16.56
C LEU A 58 -1.17 -0.01 16.45
N ARG A 59 0.03 0.59 16.52
CA ARG A 59 1.34 -0.08 16.37
C ARG A 59 1.49 -0.86 15.06
N ILE A 60 0.90 -0.33 14.00
CA ILE A 60 0.99 -0.83 12.63
C ILE A 60 2.09 -0.03 11.91
N ALA A 61 3.12 -0.71 11.40
CA ALA A 61 4.07 -0.06 10.49
C ALA A 61 3.40 0.30 9.18
N HIS A 62 3.94 1.25 8.44
CA HIS A 62 3.38 1.68 7.16
C HIS A 62 4.48 1.97 6.16
N ASN A 63 4.15 1.86 4.87
CA ASN A 63 4.93 2.40 3.78
C ASN A 63 4.17 3.59 3.18
N LEU A 64 4.88 4.69 2.92
CA LEU A 64 4.36 5.84 2.18
C LEU A 64 5.05 5.89 0.81
N PHE A 65 4.26 6.06 -0.24
CA PHE A 65 4.74 6.29 -1.59
C PHE A 65 4.14 7.56 -2.15
N LEU A 66 5.00 8.41 -2.69
CA LEU A 66 4.63 9.67 -3.34
C LEU A 66 5.05 9.60 -4.80
N ALA A 67 4.16 10.01 -5.68
CA ALA A 67 4.43 10.11 -7.10
C ALA A 67 3.70 11.31 -7.72
N ARG A 68 4.10 11.67 -8.93
CA ARG A 68 3.38 12.66 -9.72
C ARG A 68 2.08 12.06 -10.26
N SER A 69 0.93 12.69 -10.01
CA SER A 69 -0.33 12.32 -10.63
C SER A 69 -0.24 12.50 -12.14
N ARG A 70 -0.69 11.49 -12.89
CA ARG A 70 -0.83 11.62 -14.35
C ARG A 70 -1.99 12.51 -14.76
N LYS A 71 -3.04 12.57 -13.93
CA LYS A 71 -4.28 13.28 -14.25
C LYS A 71 -4.14 14.78 -13.99
N THR A 72 -3.58 15.14 -12.84
CA THR A 72 -3.45 16.54 -12.42
C THR A 72 -2.05 17.10 -12.63
N GLY A 73 -1.05 16.23 -12.78
CA GLY A 73 0.36 16.64 -12.82
C GLY A 73 0.92 17.03 -11.44
N LEU A 74 0.11 16.96 -10.38
CA LEU A 74 0.48 17.28 -9.00
C LEU A 74 0.93 16.02 -8.25
N LEU A 75 0.65 15.90 -6.95
CA LEU A 75 1.05 14.77 -6.12
C LEU A 75 -0.08 13.75 -5.95
N ARG A 76 0.28 12.47 -5.92
CA ARG A 76 -0.54 11.40 -5.35
C ARG A 76 0.25 10.70 -4.26
N ALA A 77 -0.43 10.36 -3.18
CA ALA A 77 0.12 9.60 -2.07
C ALA A 77 -0.61 8.26 -1.95
N ILE A 78 0.15 7.23 -1.58
CA ILE A 78 -0.39 5.91 -1.28
C ILE A 78 0.28 5.43 0.00
N VAL A 79 -0.54 5.11 1.00
CA VAL A 79 -0.10 4.54 2.27
C VAL A 79 -0.53 3.09 2.33
N TRP A 80 0.42 2.18 2.55
CA TRP A 80 0.16 0.77 2.81
C TRP A 80 0.50 0.43 4.26
N PRO A 81 -0.50 0.14 5.10
CA PRO A 81 -0.27 -0.47 6.40
C PRO A 81 0.36 -1.85 6.24
N ARG A 82 1.39 -2.14 7.03
CA ARG A 82 2.22 -3.34 6.90
C ARG A 82 1.88 -4.38 7.95
N ARG A 83 1.75 -5.63 7.50
CA ARG A 83 1.66 -6.81 8.38
C ARG A 83 2.93 -7.10 9.18
N SER A 84 4.10 -6.81 8.62
CA SER A 84 5.40 -7.35 9.08
C SER A 84 5.85 -7.01 10.51
N VAL A 85 5.08 -6.22 11.28
CA VAL A 85 5.33 -5.91 12.70
C VAL A 85 4.40 -6.69 13.64
N TYR A 86 3.29 -7.22 13.13
CA TYR A 86 2.30 -7.97 13.90
C TYR A 86 2.61 -9.47 14.04
N THR A 87 3.46 -10.00 13.17
CA THR A 87 3.89 -11.41 13.18
C THR A 87 5.39 -11.50 12.96
N THR A 88 6.11 -12.23 13.81
CA THR A 88 7.53 -12.53 13.65
C THR A 88 7.77 -13.08 12.25
N LYS A 89 8.61 -12.41 11.45
CA LYS A 89 9.13 -13.00 10.21
C LYS A 89 9.92 -14.24 10.61
N SER A 90 9.46 -15.43 10.22
CA SER A 90 10.29 -16.64 10.35
C SER A 90 11.54 -16.45 9.50
N LEU A 91 12.65 -16.16 10.16
CA LEU A 91 14.00 -16.18 9.58
C LEU A 91 14.44 -17.65 9.48
N SER A 92 13.69 -18.46 8.72
CA SER A 92 14.15 -19.81 8.37
C SER A 92 15.20 -19.68 7.28
N PRO A 93 16.35 -20.39 7.37
CA PRO A 93 17.39 -20.37 6.36
C PRO A 93 16.97 -21.01 5.02
N THR A 94 15.74 -21.55 4.96
CA THR A 94 15.09 -22.15 3.79
C THR A 94 13.97 -21.28 3.21
N ASN A 95 14.16 -19.96 3.13
CA ASN A 95 13.25 -19.04 2.42
C ASN A 95 13.31 -19.23 0.89
N GLU A 96 13.18 -20.46 0.41
CA GLU A 96 13.10 -20.79 -1.02
C GLU A 96 11.88 -20.14 -1.70
N ASN A 97 10.94 -19.58 -0.93
CA ASN A 97 9.70 -18.93 -1.38
C ASN A 97 9.45 -17.49 -0.83
N GLY A 98 10.43 -16.90 -0.11
CA GLY A 98 10.22 -15.67 0.67
C GLY A 98 10.79 -14.42 0.00
N TYR A 99 10.08 -13.85 -0.98
CA TYR A 99 10.44 -12.53 -1.52
C TYR A 99 10.12 -11.43 -0.50
N ASN A 100 11.11 -10.61 -0.15
CA ASN A 100 10.91 -9.48 0.76
C ASN A 100 10.14 -8.37 0.03
N VAL A 101 8.96 -8.01 0.55
CA VAL A 101 8.16 -6.91 0.01
C VAL A 101 8.51 -5.61 0.75
N ALA A 102 9.00 -4.63 0.01
CA ALA A 102 9.13 -3.25 0.44
C ALA A 102 8.16 -2.35 -0.34
N VAL A 103 8.29 -1.03 -0.17
CA VAL A 103 7.39 -0.04 -0.81
C VAL A 103 7.45 -0.08 -2.34
N ALA A 104 8.61 -0.41 -2.92
CA ALA A 104 8.79 -0.50 -4.37
C ALA A 104 7.93 -1.62 -4.96
N GLU A 105 7.94 -2.79 -4.33
CA GLU A 105 7.18 -3.96 -4.75
C GLU A 105 5.67 -3.74 -4.64
N LEU A 106 5.22 -3.04 -3.59
CA LEU A 106 3.82 -2.61 -3.45
C LEU A 106 3.41 -1.61 -4.54
N ALA A 107 4.35 -0.76 -4.98
CA ALA A 107 4.12 0.16 -6.09
C ALA A 107 4.21 -0.52 -7.48
N GLY A 108 4.43 -1.85 -7.52
CA GLY A 108 4.54 -2.65 -8.74
C GLY A 108 5.96 -2.74 -9.32
N MET A 109 6.96 -2.27 -8.61
CA MET A 109 8.37 -2.31 -9.02
C MET A 109 9.08 -3.48 -8.33
N PHE A 110 9.37 -4.54 -9.09
CA PHE A 110 10.04 -5.74 -8.59
C PHE A 110 11.51 -5.73 -8.96
N VAL A 111 12.38 -5.66 -7.96
CA VAL A 111 13.82 -5.80 -8.15
C VAL A 111 14.17 -7.28 -8.20
N VAL A 112 14.83 -7.70 -9.27
CA VAL A 112 15.26 -9.08 -9.52
C VAL A 112 16.76 -9.08 -9.77
N ALA A 113 17.47 -10.08 -9.23
CA ALA A 113 18.92 -10.13 -9.33
C ALA A 113 19.41 -10.59 -10.72
N ASN A 114 18.59 -11.38 -11.43
CA ASN A 114 18.90 -11.89 -12.76
C ASN A 114 17.60 -12.28 -13.52
N ASP A 115 17.78 -12.59 -14.80
CA ASP A 115 16.68 -12.93 -15.72
C ASP A 115 15.97 -14.23 -15.33
N ASP A 116 16.70 -15.23 -14.83
CA ASP A 116 16.12 -16.51 -14.38
C ASP A 116 15.10 -16.30 -13.23
N ILE A 117 15.42 -15.44 -12.27
CA ILE A 117 14.50 -15.08 -11.17
C ILE A 117 13.30 -14.31 -11.72
N ALA A 118 13.51 -13.39 -12.67
CA ALA A 118 12.44 -12.66 -13.33
C ALA A 118 11.45 -13.62 -14.01
N GLU A 119 11.96 -14.59 -14.78
CA GLU A 119 11.15 -15.60 -15.45
C GLU A 119 10.37 -16.47 -14.47
N ARG A 120 10.99 -16.92 -13.37
CA ARG A 120 10.30 -17.71 -12.34
C ARG A 120 9.18 -16.92 -11.67
N LEU A 121 9.39 -15.62 -11.41
CA LEU A 121 8.36 -14.74 -10.84
C LEU A 121 7.17 -14.56 -11.78
N VAL A 122 7.42 -14.47 -13.10
CA VAL A 122 6.36 -14.41 -14.12
C VAL A 122 5.58 -15.73 -14.19
N ARG A 123 6.28 -16.86 -14.32
CA ARG A 123 5.65 -18.17 -14.58
C ARG A 123 4.83 -18.68 -13.40
N ASN A 124 5.27 -18.42 -12.16
CA ASN A 124 4.66 -19.03 -10.98
C ASN A 124 3.59 -18.16 -10.30
N ARG A 125 3.29 -16.95 -10.81
CA ARG A 125 2.47 -15.94 -10.08
C ARG A 125 2.94 -15.69 -8.64
N ASN A 126 4.20 -16.03 -8.33
CA ASN A 126 4.76 -15.94 -6.97
C ASN A 126 4.76 -14.50 -6.43
N VAL A 127 4.75 -13.51 -7.32
CA VAL A 127 4.61 -12.09 -6.99
C VAL A 127 3.30 -11.80 -6.26
N PHE A 128 2.18 -12.29 -6.78
CA PHE A 128 0.88 -12.12 -6.13
C PHE A 128 0.86 -12.80 -4.76
N GLY A 129 1.38 -14.02 -4.67
CA GLY A 129 1.49 -14.74 -3.39
C GLY A 129 2.36 -14.01 -2.37
N ALA A 130 3.41 -13.32 -2.80
CA ALA A 130 4.25 -12.52 -1.91
C ALA A 130 3.51 -11.27 -1.40
N LEU A 131 2.79 -10.56 -2.27
CA LEU A 131 1.98 -9.40 -1.87
C LEU A 131 0.81 -9.79 -0.96
N GLU A 132 0.11 -10.88 -1.28
CA GLU A 132 -1.00 -11.43 -0.48
C GLU A 132 -0.57 -11.75 0.96
N ARG A 133 0.67 -12.21 1.16
CA ARG A 133 1.20 -12.47 2.51
C ARG A 133 1.39 -11.19 3.33
N GLU A 134 1.53 -10.02 2.70
CA GLU A 134 1.63 -8.74 3.40
C GLU A 134 0.26 -8.17 3.80
N LYS A 135 -0.87 -8.81 3.44
CA LYS A 135 -2.21 -8.44 3.94
C LYS A 135 -2.23 -8.44 5.46
N LEU A 136 -2.75 -7.36 6.03
CA LEU A 136 -3.12 -7.33 7.44
C LEU A 136 -4.28 -8.28 7.71
N PRO A 137 -4.39 -8.85 8.92
CA PRO A 137 -5.60 -9.53 9.35
C PRO A 137 -6.82 -8.61 9.21
N ALA A 138 -7.95 -9.17 8.76
CA ALA A 138 -9.18 -8.39 8.48
C ALA A 138 -9.65 -7.57 9.69
N GLU A 139 -9.56 -8.14 10.89
CA GLU A 139 -9.89 -7.47 12.16
C GLU A 139 -9.03 -6.22 12.43
N VAL A 140 -7.76 -6.23 12.01
CA VAL A 140 -6.85 -5.08 12.16
C VAL A 140 -7.21 -4.00 11.15
N VAL A 141 -7.55 -4.39 9.93
CA VAL A 141 -8.02 -3.47 8.88
C VAL A 141 -9.33 -2.80 9.29
N ASP A 142 -10.31 -3.58 9.76
CA ASP A 142 -11.61 -3.04 10.17
C ASP A 142 -11.46 -2.06 11.35
N ARG A 143 -10.60 -2.38 12.33
CA ARG A 143 -10.26 -1.45 13.42
C ARG A 143 -9.64 -0.15 12.92
N LEU A 144 -8.66 -0.23 12.01
CA LEU A 144 -8.05 0.95 11.41
C LEU A 144 -9.09 1.81 10.66
N ILE A 145 -10.00 1.19 9.91
CA ILE A 145 -11.07 1.89 9.21
C ILE A 145 -12.01 2.59 10.19
N VAL A 146 -12.41 1.93 11.29
CA VAL A 146 -13.26 2.54 12.34
C VAL A 146 -12.59 3.76 12.96
N GLU A 147 -11.31 3.65 13.32
CA GLU A 147 -10.52 4.76 13.88
C GLU A 147 -10.42 5.94 12.91
N LEU A 148 -10.34 5.68 11.60
CA LEU A 148 -10.30 6.74 10.58
C LEU A 148 -11.65 7.45 10.39
N HIS A 149 -12.78 6.76 10.60
CA HIS A 149 -14.11 7.39 10.63
C HIS A 149 -14.32 8.26 11.87
N GLY A 150 -13.84 7.81 13.03
CA GLY A 150 -14.05 8.46 14.32
C GLY A 150 -13.47 9.88 14.42
N ASN A 151 -12.43 10.19 13.64
CA ASN A 151 -11.76 11.51 13.66
C ASN A 151 -12.34 12.54 12.68
N THR A 152 -13.63 12.43 12.33
CA THR A 152 -14.31 13.46 11.51
C THR A 152 -14.78 14.67 12.34
N THR A 153 -14.29 14.81 13.57
CA THR A 153 -14.55 15.94 14.47
C THR A 153 -13.24 16.43 15.08
N MET A 154 -12.55 17.32 14.37
CA MET A 154 -11.76 18.41 14.95
C MET A 154 -11.99 19.65 14.10
#